data_AF-A0A938B375-F1
#
_entry.id   AF-A0A938B375-F1
#
_cell.length_a   1.000
_cell.length_b   1.000
_cell.length_c   1.000
_cell.angle_alpha   90.00
_cell.angle_beta   90.00
_cell.angle_gamma   90.00
#
_symmetry.space_group_name_H-M   'P 1'
#
loop_
_entity.id
_entity.type
_entity.pdbx_description
1 polymer ?
#
loop_
_entity_poly.entity_id
_entity_poly.type
_entity_poly.pdbx_seq_one_letter_code
_entity_poly.pdbx_strand_id
1 'polypeptide(L)' 'MTVTVQLRQLHVPAGQHILLEDVGWAEFMAMVEEMGDHRGTRVAIA' A
#
# COMPACT_ATOMS: atom_id res chain seq x y z
N MET A 1 19.88 6.72 -7.92
CA MET A 1 18.97 7.85 -7.63
C MET A 1 17.71 7.25 -7.05
N THR A 2 17.22 7.72 -5.91
CA THR A 2 15.99 7.23 -5.27
C THR A 2 14.88 8.25 -5.48
N VAL A 3 13.64 7.77 -5.64
CA VAL A 3 12.45 8.61 -5.80
C VAL A 3 11.42 8.15 -4.78
N THR A 4 10.81 9.09 -4.08
CA THR A 4 9.75 8.83 -3.10
C THR A 4 8.39 8.99 -3.76
N VAL A 5 7.49 8.03 -3.56
CA VAL A 5 6.11 8.06 -4.04
C VAL A 5 5.17 7.98 -2.84
N GLN A 6 4.09 8.77 -2.86
CA GLN A 6 3.05 8.72 -1.83
C GLN A 6 2.03 7.62 -2.17
N LEU A 7 1.52 6.89 -1.18
CA LEU A 7 0.60 5.78 -1.42
C LEU A 7 -0.66 6.20 -2.19
N ARG A 8 -1.21 7.39 -1.93
CA ARG A 8 -2.34 7.96 -2.68
C ARG A 8 -2.11 8.12 -4.19
N GLN A 9 -0.86 8.13 -4.64
CA GLN A 9 -0.48 8.23 -6.06
C GLN A 9 -0.49 6.86 -6.76
N LEU A 10 -0.61 5.76 -6.02
CA LEU A 10 -0.63 4.41 -6.57
C LEU A 10 -2.07 4.03 -6.93
N HIS A 11 -2.31 3.58 -8.15
CA HIS A 11 -3.55 2.92 -8.56
C HIS A 11 -3.21 1.49 -8.96
N VAL A 12 -3.87 0.52 -8.32
CA VAL A 12 -3.64 -0.91 -8.59
C VAL A 12 -4.86 -1.46 -9.31
N PRO A 13 -4.74 -1.81 -10.61
CA PRO A 13 -5.82 -2.45 -11.36
C PRO A 13 -6.22 -3.80 -10.77
N ALA A 14 -7.43 -4.24 -11.08
CA ALA A 14 -7.90 -5.57 -10.67
C ALA A 14 -6.95 -6.68 -11.17
N GLY A 15 -6.62 -7.62 -10.29
CA GLY A 15 -5.70 -8.72 -10.58
C GLY A 15 -4.22 -8.38 -10.45
N GLN A 16 -3.87 -7.13 -10.13
CA GLN A 16 -2.48 -6.73 -9.82
C GLN A 16 -2.26 -6.56 -8.32
N HIS A 17 -0.99 -6.57 -7.90
CA HIS A 17 -0.58 -6.32 -6.52
C HIS A 17 0.73 -5.52 -6.49
N ILE A 18 0.97 -4.85 -5.35
CA ILE A 18 2.23 -4.18 -5.04
C ILE A 18 2.91 -4.98 -3.93
N LEU A 19 4.18 -5.34 -4.13
CA LEU A 19 5.02 -5.90 -3.09
C LEU A 19 5.72 -4.76 -2.35
N LEU A 20 5.64 -4.78 -1.03
CA LEU A 20 6.35 -3.86 -0.15
C LEU A 20 7.49 -4.63 0.52
N GLU A 21 8.71 -4.17 0.32
CA GLU A 21 9.92 -4.74 0.92
C GLU A 21 10.45 -3.79 2.01
N ASP A 22 11.09 -4.36 3.03
CA ASP A 22 11.69 -3.61 4.15
C ASP A 22 10.71 -2.70 4.91
N VAL A 23 9.42 -3.06 4.94
CA VAL A 23 8.40 -2.33 5.70
C VAL A 23 8.15 -2.99 7.06
N GLY A 24 8.35 -2.23 8.13
CA GLY A 24 8.04 -2.68 9.48
C GLY A 24 6.53 -2.72 9.75
N TRP A 25 6.12 -3.48 10.76
CA TRP A 25 4.70 -3.65 11.09
C TRP A 25 3.98 -2.32 11.39
N ALA A 26 4.61 -1.42 12.16
CA ALA A 26 4.01 -0.12 12.49
C ALA A 26 3.83 0.78 11.26
N GLU A 27 4.82 0.79 10.36
CA GLU A 27 4.76 1.54 9.10
C GLU A 27 3.66 0.97 8.22
N PHE A 28 3.60 -0.35 8.06
CA PHE A 28 2.53 -1.02 7.33
C PHE A 28 1.13 -0.63 7.83
N MET A 29 0.93 -0.61 9.16
CA MET A 29 -0.35 -0.19 9.73
C MET A 29 -0.69 1.27 9.42
N ALA A 30 0.30 2.17 9.44
CA ALA A 30 0.11 3.56 9.02
C ALA A 30 -0.25 3.66 7.53
N MET A 31 0.32 2.80 6.67
CA MET A 31 -0.06 2.70 5.25
C MET A 31 -1.52 2.24 5.09
N VAL A 32 -1.95 1.23 5.86
CA VAL A 32 -3.34 0.76 5.87
C VAL A 32 -4.29 1.86 6.32
N GLU A 33 -3.92 2.64 7.33
CA GLU A 33 -4.70 3.77 7.82
C GLU A 33 -4.79 4.90 6.76
N GLU A 34 -3.68 5.26 6.10
CA GLU A 34 -3.66 6.25 5.01
C GLU A 34 -4.53 5.81 3.82
N MET A 35 -4.58 4.50 3.53
CA MET A 35 -5.42 3.96 2.45
C MET A 35 -6.91 3.90 2.80
N GLY A 36 -7.30 4.17 4.05
CA GLY A 36 -8.67 4.05 4.55
C GLY A 36 -9.71 4.94 3.86
N ASP A 37 -10.91 4.36 3.67
CA ASP A 37 -12.19 4.90 3.17
C ASP A 37 -12.36 5.22 1.67
N HIS A 38 -11.31 5.14 0.83
CA HIS A 38 -11.43 5.53 -0.59
C HIS A 38 -11.26 4.42 -1.63
N ARG A 39 -10.80 3.21 -1.28
CA ARG A 39 -10.61 2.13 -2.26
C ARG A 39 -10.92 0.76 -1.67
N GLY A 40 -11.52 -0.11 -2.49
CA GLY A 40 -11.76 -1.54 -2.19
C GLY A 40 -10.47 -2.37 -2.08
N THR A 41 -9.51 -1.87 -1.30
CA THR A 41 -8.21 -2.50 -1.04
C THR A 41 -8.46 -3.69 -0.11
N ARG A 42 -8.45 -4.89 -0.66
CA ARG A 42 -8.46 -6.14 0.10
C ARG A 42 -7.01 -6.48 0.45
N VAL A 43 -6.63 -6.31 1.71
CA VAL A 43 -5.35 -6.80 2.23
C VAL A 43 -5.48 -8.30 2.45
N ALA A 44 -4.73 -9.10 1.69
CA ALA A 44 -4.60 -10.54 1.91
C ALA A 44 -3.26 -10.82 2.59
N ILE A 45 -3.31 -11.50 3.73
CA ILE A 45 -2.14 -12.01 4.43
C ILE A 45 -2.03 -13.48 4.03
N ALA A 46 -0.92 -13.87 3.40
CA ALA A 46 -0.58 -15.25 3.07
C ALA A 46 0.55 -15.74 3.97
#